data_AF-A0A2V6FE52-F1
#
_entry.id   AF-A0A2V6FE52-F1
#
_cell.length_a   1.000
_cell.length_b   1.000
_cell.length_c   1.000
_cell.angle_alpha   90.00
_cell.angle_beta   90.00
_cell.angle_gamma   90.00
#
_symmetry.space_group_name_H-M   'P 1'
#
loop_
_entity.id
_entity.type
_entity.pdbx_description
1 polymer ?
#
loop_
_entity_poly.entity_id
_entity_poly.type
_entity_poly.pdbx_seq_one_letter_code
_entity_poly.pdbx_strand_id
1 'polypeptide(L)' 'MAGKGKDSVYKVVELVGTSTKSWEDAAKNAVETAAGSLRDLR' A
#
# COMPACT_ATOMS: atom_id res chain seq x y z
N MET A 1 -32.82 -11.02 4.33
CA MET A 1 -31.54 -11.69 4.64
C MET A 1 -30.47 -10.61 4.77
N ALA A 2 -30.09 -10.24 5.99
CA ALA A 2 -29.15 -9.14 6.24
C ALA A 2 -27.75 -9.50 5.70
N GLY A 3 -27.18 -8.62 4.88
CA GLY A 3 -25.81 -8.74 4.41
C GLY A 3 -24.85 -8.64 5.58
N LYS A 4 -24.33 -9.78 6.03
CA LYS A 4 -23.26 -9.87 7.02
C LYS A 4 -22.02 -9.26 6.39
N GLY A 5 -21.74 -7.99 6.70
CA GLY A 5 -20.49 -7.33 6.33
C GLY A 5 -19.34 -8.20 6.80
N LYS A 6 -18.49 -8.66 5.89
CA LYS A 6 -17.29 -9.43 6.23
C LYS A 6 -16.35 -8.48 6.95
N ASP A 7 -16.21 -8.65 8.26
CA ASP A 7 -15.20 -7.92 9.04
C ASP A 7 -13.85 -8.10 8.35
N SER A 8 -13.31 -7.02 7.80
CA SER A 8 -12.06 -7.02 7.04
C SER A 8 -10.96 -6.50 7.95
N VAL A 9 -9.94 -7.33 8.18
CA VAL A 9 -8.77 -6.95 8.97
C VAL A 9 -7.72 -6.37 8.04
N TYR A 10 -7.30 -5.14 8.31
CA TYR A 10 -6.30 -4.42 7.53
C TYR A 10 -5.00 -4.31 8.34
N LYS A 11 -3.88 -4.48 7.65
CA LYS A 11 -2.55 -4.23 8.21
C LYS A 11 -2.06 -2.89 7.69
N VAL A 12 -1.89 -1.92 8.59
CA VAL A 12 -1.24 -0.64 8.27
C VAL A 12 0.26 -0.81 8.46
N VAL A 13 1.03 -0.42 7.46
CA VAL A 13 2.50 -0.45 7.48
C VAL A 13 3.05 0.88 7.00
N GLU A 14 4.17 1.31 7.58
CA GLU A 14 4.88 2.50 7.14
C GLU A 14 5.91 2.11 6.06
N LEU A 15 6.04 2.95 5.05
CA LEU A 15 6.94 2.75 3.92
C LEU A 15 7.74 4.02 3.68
N VAL A 16 9.00 3.86 3.27
CA VAL A 16 9.87 4.96 2.85
C VAL A 16 10.42 4.64 1.48
N GLY A 17 10.14 5.51 0.52
CA GLY A 17 10.79 5.50 -0.79
C GLY A 17 11.67 6.73 -0.94
N THR A 18 12.66 6.61 -1.82
CA THR A 18 13.62 7.67 -2.10
C THR A 18 13.72 7.89 -3.60
N SER A 19 13.90 9.14 -4.01
CA SER A 19 14.21 9.50 -5.38
C SER A 19 15.04 10.77 -5.42
N THR A 20 15.92 10.86 -6.40
CA THR A 20 16.68 12.08 -6.71
C THR A 20 15.91 13.07 -7.57
N LYS A 21 14.74 12.66 -8.10
CA LYS A 21 13.96 13.46 -9.06
C LYS A 21 12.93 14.33 -8.37
N SER A 22 12.04 13.72 -7.61
CA SER A 22 10.97 14.41 -6.90
C SER A 22 10.39 13.53 -5.80
N TRP A 23 9.53 14.12 -4.96
CA TRP A 23 8.84 13.38 -3.91
C TRP A 23 7.78 12.43 -4.49
N GLU A 24 7.14 12.77 -5.60
CA GLU A 24 6.15 11.93 -6.28
C GLU A 24 6.81 10.64 -6.81
N ASP A 25 8.00 10.76 -7.40
CA ASP A 25 8.78 9.61 -7.87
C ASP A 25 9.21 8.72 -6.68
N ALA A 26 9.63 9.34 -5.56
CA ALA A 26 9.96 8.60 -4.35
C ALA A 26 8.77 7.81 -3.79
N ALA A 27 7.58 8.43 -3.74
CA ALA A 27 6.36 7.76 -3.28
C ALA A 27 5.95 6.61 -4.20
N LYS A 28 6.02 6.82 -5.52
CA LYS A 28 5.74 5.78 -6.51
C LYS A 28 6.68 4.57 -6.33
N ASN A 29 7.98 4.81 -6.19
CA ASN A 29 8.97 3.75 -6.00
C ASN A 29 8.69 2.91 -4.74
N ALA A 30 8.26 3.55 -3.64
CA ALA A 30 7.88 2.85 -2.40
C ALA A 30 6.71 1.88 -2.62
N VAL A 31 5.65 2.36 -3.28
CA VAL A 31 4.43 1.57 -3.55
C VAL A 31 4.71 0.44 -4.53
N GLU A 32 5.47 0.69 -5.61
CA GLU A 32 5.83 -0.35 -6.60
C GLU A 32 6.63 -1.48 -5.95
N THR A 33 7.60 -1.14 -5.10
CA THR A 33 8.39 -2.14 -4.37
C THR A 33 7.50 -2.97 -3.43
N ALA A 34 6.62 -2.31 -2.69
CA ALA A 34 5.69 -2.98 -1.77
C ALA A 34 4.72 -3.91 -2.52
N ALA A 35 4.24 -3.52 -3.70
CA ALA A 35 3.31 -4.31 -4.52
C ALA A 35 3.89 -5.65 -4.99
N GLY A 36 5.22 -5.78 -5.07
CA GLY A 36 5.87 -7.06 -5.38
C GLY A 36 5.62 -8.13 -4.32
N SER A 37 5.53 -7.73 -3.05
CA SER A 37 5.45 -8.65 -1.90
C SER A 37 4.10 -8.64 -1.18
N LEU A 38 3.37 -7.51 -1.21
CA LEU A 38 2.09 -7.35 -0.55
C LEU A 38 0.94 -7.53 -1.54
N ARG A 39 -0.18 -8.06 -1.04
CA ARG A 39 -1.42 -8.28 -1.80
C ARG A 39 -2.52 -7.41 -1.19
N ASP A 40 -3.51 -7.05 -2.00
CA ASP A 40 -4.64 -6.21 -1.58
C ASP A 40 -4.25 -4.86 -0.94
N LEU A 41 -3.20 -4.21 -1.47
CA LEU A 41 -2.85 -2.83 -1.12
C LEU A 41 -4.01 -1.87 -1.49
N ARG A 42 -4.42 -1.01 -0.56
CA ARG A 42 -5.58 -0.09 -0.66
C ARG A 42 -5.33 1.21 0.05
#